data_AF-A0A1N6LF99-F1
#
_entry.id   AF-A0A1N6LF99-F1
#
_cell.length_a   1.000
_cell.length_b   1.000
_cell.length_c   1.000
_cell.angle_alpha   90.00
_cell.angle_beta   90.00
_cell.angle_gamma   90.00
#
_symmetry.space_group_name_H-M   'P 1'
#
loop_
_entity.id
_entity.type
_entity.pdbx_description
1 polymer ?
#
loop_
_entity_poly.entity_id
_entity_poly.type
_entity_poly.pdbx_seq_one_letter_code
_entity_poly.pdbx_strand_id
1 'polypeptide(L)'
;MNPTRPTSDSGTGFDPMSRVEIAGSFDGKRRRWPRLLVTIGIVGFALGVVWQMVVRDLVSSYLNLRKESQAAEDNAPIGYVGLNLRRSYNDRAAVFLSKKDGRTQLFAAKKGGGEPDEVYDVTEASIDLAALEGGFGRDSIPGIDYPMIETSQGARGKKLRKRQDVFSLDLEGGTRVYPRDLLEKIEMVNDRDGDTSFLVLYDRGRSKVLSFRRDVDGSPVSFGSTGYSRFKQPVLYDRKTRSVWALESDEFVCVAGPLKGRSLKSFRPVASTTWGSWLGQHPDTTVVVGNDRSKPIPSE
;
A
#
# COMPACT_ATOMS: atom_id res chain seq x y z
N MET A 1 -10.08 77.65 30.53
CA MET A 1 -11.13 78.22 29.66
C MET A 1 -12.24 77.20 29.57
N ASN A 2 -13.47 77.36 30.04
CA ASN A 2 -14.18 78.44 30.72
C ASN A 2 -15.02 77.79 31.87
N PRO A 3 -15.47 78.55 32.88
CA PRO A 3 -16.00 78.09 34.17
C PRO A 3 -17.53 78.03 34.20
N THR A 4 -18.10 77.43 35.26
CA THR A 4 -19.12 78.00 36.21
C THR A 4 -19.92 76.93 36.97
N ARG A 5 -19.60 76.83 38.28
CA ARG A 5 -20.35 76.46 39.52
C ARG A 5 -21.89 76.74 39.53
N PRO A 6 -22.71 76.38 40.58
CA PRO A 6 -22.36 75.91 41.96
C PRO A 6 -23.32 74.89 42.69
N THR A 7 -22.84 74.38 43.85
CA THR A 7 -23.48 74.13 45.21
C THR A 7 -24.86 73.44 45.35
N SER A 8 -25.18 72.60 46.35
CA SER A 8 -24.89 72.57 47.81
C SER A 8 -25.14 71.14 48.38
N ASP A 9 -24.33 70.52 49.26
CA ASP A 9 -24.25 70.64 50.75
C ASP A 9 -25.61 70.86 51.47
N SER A 10 -25.97 70.30 52.62
CA SER A 10 -25.31 69.48 53.67
C SER A 10 -26.36 69.18 54.77
N GLY A 11 -26.09 68.21 55.66
CA GLY A 11 -26.64 68.15 57.04
C GLY A 11 -27.75 67.12 57.27
N THR A 12 -27.53 65.91 57.79
CA THR A 12 -27.15 65.49 59.16
C THR A 12 -27.93 66.17 60.29
N GLY A 13 -28.89 65.42 60.86
CA GLY A 13 -29.42 65.62 62.21
C GLY A 13 -29.52 64.25 62.90
N PHE A 14 -28.73 64.06 63.94
CA PHE A 14 -28.66 62.91 64.84
C PHE A 14 -29.29 63.33 66.17
N ASP A 15 -30.06 62.47 66.83
CA ASP A 15 -30.28 62.50 68.30
C ASP A 15 -30.72 61.10 68.79
N PRO A 16 -30.47 60.69 70.06
CA PRO A 16 -29.81 59.43 70.37
C PRO A 16 -30.64 58.56 71.34
N MET A 17 -30.08 57.38 71.67
CA MET A 17 -30.42 56.54 72.83
C MET A 17 -31.89 56.13 73.04
N SER A 18 -32.17 54.85 72.76
CA SER A 18 -32.62 53.96 73.83
C SER A 18 -32.16 52.52 73.56
N ARG A 19 -31.50 51.97 74.58
CA ARG A 19 -31.07 50.57 74.69
C ARG A 19 -32.29 49.68 74.85
N VAL A 20 -32.39 48.60 74.08
CA VAL A 20 -32.97 47.34 74.55
C VAL A 20 -32.05 46.21 74.09
N GLU A 21 -31.36 45.60 75.06
CA GLU A 21 -30.74 44.29 74.91
C GLU A 21 -31.84 43.25 74.67
N ILE A 22 -31.74 42.52 73.57
CA ILE A 22 -32.38 41.20 73.45
C ILE A 22 -31.26 40.18 73.31
N ALA A 23 -30.97 39.52 74.43
CA ALA A 23 -30.20 38.29 74.45
C ALA A 23 -31.01 37.20 73.73
N GLY A 24 -30.56 36.84 72.52
CA GLY A 24 -31.00 35.66 71.78
C GLY A 24 -29.81 34.71 71.60
N SER A 25 -29.66 33.78 72.54
CA SER A 25 -28.82 32.60 72.37
C SER A 25 -29.34 31.75 71.21
N PHE A 26 -28.53 31.53 70.18
CA PHE A 26 -28.52 30.29 69.41
C PHE A 26 -27.09 29.97 68.98
N ASP A 27 -26.45 29.22 69.87
CA ASP A 27 -25.37 28.29 69.61
C ASP A 27 -25.61 27.49 68.30
N GLY A 28 -24.53 27.19 67.56
CA GLY A 28 -24.55 26.09 66.58
C GLY A 28 -24.43 26.39 65.09
N LYS A 29 -23.83 27.49 64.61
CA LYS A 29 -23.30 27.54 63.21
C LYS A 29 -21.95 26.79 63.09
N ARG A 30 -21.89 25.53 63.55
CA ARG A 30 -20.74 24.65 63.31
C ARG A 30 -20.77 24.14 61.85
N ARG A 31 -19.82 24.64 61.05
CA ARG A 31 -19.15 23.97 59.91
C ARG A 31 -20.04 23.07 59.02
N ARG A 32 -20.82 23.63 58.09
CA ARG A 32 -21.43 22.85 56.98
C ARG A 32 -20.45 22.52 55.84
N TRP A 33 -19.37 23.29 55.69
CA TRP A 33 -18.33 23.10 54.67
C TRP A 33 -17.65 21.71 54.66
N PRO A 34 -17.24 21.10 55.78
CA PRO A 34 -16.63 19.78 55.75
C PRO A 34 -17.59 18.68 55.30
N ARG A 35 -18.88 18.76 55.63
CA ARG A 35 -19.88 17.80 55.14
C ARG A 35 -20.10 17.93 53.64
N LEU A 36 -20.17 19.17 53.13
CA LEU A 36 -20.29 19.45 51.69
C LEU A 36 -19.09 18.89 50.90
N LEU A 37 -17.87 19.08 51.41
CA LEU A 37 -16.64 18.55 50.80
C LEU A 37 -16.62 17.02 50.76
N VAL A 38 -17.07 16.36 51.83
CA VAL A 38 -17.18 14.89 51.86
C VAL A 38 -18.22 14.40 50.84
N THR A 39 -19.39 15.05 50.74
CA THR A 39 -20.41 14.67 49.76
C THR A 39 -19.91 14.85 48.31
N ILE A 40 -19.21 15.96 48.02
CA ILE A 40 -18.59 16.19 46.71
C ILE A 40 -17.54 15.13 46.42
N GLY A 41 -16.71 14.76 47.40
CA GLY A 41 -15.73 13.68 47.25
C GLY A 41 -16.37 12.33 46.94
N ILE A 42 -17.46 11.97 47.64
CA ILE A 42 -18.20 10.71 47.40
C ILE A 42 -18.84 10.71 46.01
N VAL A 43 -19.49 11.81 45.60
CA VAL A 43 -20.11 11.92 44.27
C VAL A 43 -19.05 11.89 43.17
N GLY A 44 -17.92 12.59 43.36
CA GLY A 44 -16.80 12.56 42.42
C GLY A 44 -16.17 11.16 42.30
N PHE A 45 -16.03 10.45 43.42
CA PHE A 45 -15.57 9.06 43.41
C PHE A 45 -16.56 8.13 42.69
N ALA A 46 -17.86 8.25 42.98
CA ALA A 46 -18.90 7.47 42.30
C ALA A 46 -18.93 7.74 40.78
N LEU A 47 -18.81 9.01 40.37
CA LEU A 47 -18.69 9.39 38.96
C LEU A 47 -17.41 8.85 38.32
N GLY A 48 -16.28 8.87 39.03
CA GLY A 48 -15.03 8.30 38.58
C GLY A 48 -15.11 6.78 38.37
N VAL A 49 -15.78 6.07 39.28
CA VAL A 49 -16.03 4.63 39.15
C VAL A 49 -16.95 4.33 37.96
N VAL A 50 -18.04 5.09 37.77
CA VAL A 50 -18.93 4.95 36.60
C VAL A 50 -18.18 5.26 35.30
N TRP A 51 -17.34 6.29 35.28
CA TRP A 51 -16.49 6.60 34.13
C TRP A 51 -15.54 5.44 33.81
N GLN A 52 -14.91 4.88 34.84
CA GLN A 52 -13.95 3.79 34.69
C GLN A 52 -14.61 2.47 34.26
N MET A 53 -15.81 2.17 34.77
CA MET A 53 -16.56 0.94 34.46
C MET A 53 -17.33 0.99 33.14
N VAL A 54 -17.92 2.15 32.80
CA VAL A 54 -18.85 2.24 31.66
C VAL A 54 -18.23 3.03 30.52
N VAL A 55 -17.80 4.26 30.77
CA VAL A 55 -17.37 5.18 29.70
C VAL A 55 -16.07 4.72 29.07
N ARG A 56 -15.09 4.30 29.87
CA ARG A 56 -13.78 3.84 29.36
C ARG A 56 -13.94 2.64 28.44
N ASP A 57 -14.72 1.65 28.86
CA ASP A 57 -14.94 0.43 28.11
C ASP A 57 -15.79 0.69 26.85
N LEU A 58 -16.77 1.61 26.91
CA LEU A 58 -17.52 2.04 25.73
C LEU A 58 -16.62 2.74 24.71
N VAL A 59 -15.76 3.65 25.16
CA VAL A 59 -14.83 4.39 24.29
C VAL A 59 -13.83 3.44 23.66
N SER A 60 -13.23 2.52 24.42
CA SER A 60 -12.32 1.52 23.85
C SER A 60 -13.03 0.59 22.88
N SER A 61 -14.25 0.16 23.19
CA SER A 61 -15.04 -0.69 22.30
C SER A 61 -15.40 0.03 21.01
N TYR A 62 -15.80 1.30 21.09
CA TYR A 62 -16.06 2.15 19.92
C TYR A 62 -14.80 2.32 19.06
N LEU A 63 -13.66 2.60 19.68
CA LEU A 63 -12.39 2.75 18.96
C LEU A 63 -11.95 1.44 18.31
N ASN A 64 -12.13 0.30 18.98
CA ASN A 64 -11.83 -1.02 18.43
C ASN A 64 -12.78 -1.36 17.27
N LEU A 65 -14.08 -1.17 17.45
CA LEU A 65 -15.08 -1.39 16.39
C LEU A 65 -14.79 -0.53 15.16
N ARG A 66 -14.38 0.73 15.36
CA ARG A 66 -13.98 1.62 14.27
C ARG A 66 -12.72 1.11 13.55
N LYS A 67 -11.73 0.60 14.28
CA LYS A 67 -10.53 -0.02 13.69
C LYS A 67 -10.87 -1.30 12.92
N GLU A 68 -11.72 -2.16 13.47
CA GLU A 68 -12.17 -3.40 12.83
C GLU A 68 -12.96 -3.11 11.56
N SER A 69 -13.89 -2.15 11.62
CA SER A 69 -14.63 -1.68 10.44
C SER A 69 -13.69 -1.12 9.37
N GLN A 70 -12.71 -0.30 9.76
CA GLN A 70 -11.70 0.21 8.83
C GLN A 70 -10.84 -0.92 8.23
N ALA A 71 -10.42 -1.88 9.04
CA ALA A 71 -9.64 -3.02 8.58
C ALA A 71 -10.47 -3.93 7.64
N ALA A 72 -11.76 -4.12 7.91
CA ALA A 72 -12.65 -4.88 7.05
C ALA A 72 -12.85 -4.20 5.70
N GLU A 73 -13.04 -2.88 5.68
CA GLU A 73 -13.06 -2.08 4.46
C GLU A 73 -11.74 -2.19 3.69
N ASP A 74 -10.61 -2.08 4.40
CA ASP A 74 -9.27 -2.10 3.80
C ASP A 74 -8.91 -3.46 3.17
N ASN A 75 -9.46 -4.54 3.71
CA ASN A 75 -9.21 -5.92 3.27
C ASN A 75 -10.25 -6.46 2.28
N ALA A 76 -11.25 -5.67 1.87
CA ALA A 76 -12.28 -6.14 0.95
C ALA A 76 -11.71 -6.55 -0.43
N PRO A 77 -12.03 -7.73 -0.98
CA PRO A 77 -11.44 -8.19 -2.24
C PRO A 77 -12.03 -7.48 -3.48
N ILE A 78 -11.17 -6.98 -4.39
CA ILE A 78 -11.59 -6.27 -5.63
C ILE A 78 -11.84 -7.22 -6.83
N GLY A 79 -11.23 -8.41 -6.84
CA GLY A 79 -11.43 -9.43 -7.89
C GLY A 79 -10.96 -8.99 -9.29
N TYR A 80 -9.65 -9.01 -9.53
CA TYR A 80 -9.04 -8.67 -10.82
C TYR A 80 -9.19 -9.79 -11.87
N VAL A 81 -9.34 -9.40 -13.13
CA VAL A 81 -9.56 -10.36 -14.24
C VAL A 81 -8.26 -11.04 -14.63
N GLY A 82 -8.31 -12.35 -14.91
CA GLY A 82 -7.20 -13.05 -15.55
C GLY A 82 -5.93 -13.21 -14.69
N LEU A 83 -5.99 -12.99 -13.37
CA LEU A 83 -4.84 -13.13 -12.48
C LEU A 83 -4.70 -14.54 -11.83
N ASN A 84 -5.70 -15.42 -11.97
CA ASN A 84 -5.74 -16.72 -11.28
C ASN A 84 -5.02 -17.87 -12.01
N LEU A 85 -4.12 -17.58 -12.94
CA LEU A 85 -3.46 -18.61 -13.75
C LEU A 85 -2.21 -19.17 -13.04
N ARG A 86 -2.37 -19.85 -11.89
CA ARG A 86 -1.22 -20.54 -11.29
C ARG A 86 -1.00 -21.88 -11.96
N ARG A 87 0.18 -22.07 -12.58
CA ARG A 87 0.67 -23.43 -12.89
C ARG A 87 0.84 -24.22 -11.60
N SER A 88 0.65 -25.53 -11.68
CA SER A 88 0.72 -26.42 -10.52
C SER A 88 2.11 -26.36 -9.87
N TYR A 89 2.16 -26.27 -8.54
CA TYR A 89 3.40 -26.35 -7.76
C TYR A 89 4.13 -27.69 -7.93
N ASN A 90 3.46 -28.72 -8.46
CA ASN A 90 4.01 -30.06 -8.65
C ASN A 90 5.01 -30.16 -9.81
N ASP A 91 5.19 -29.09 -10.59
CA ASP A 91 6.21 -29.02 -11.65
C ASP A 91 7.60 -28.63 -11.12
N ARG A 92 7.77 -28.49 -9.79
CA ARG A 92 9.03 -28.08 -9.18
C ARG A 92 10.09 -29.19 -9.27
N ALA A 93 11.26 -28.88 -9.82
CA ALA A 93 12.41 -29.80 -9.82
C ALA A 93 13.00 -29.98 -8.41
N ALA A 94 13.56 -31.16 -8.12
CA ALA A 94 14.30 -31.39 -6.88
C ALA A 94 15.64 -30.62 -6.85
N VAL A 95 16.25 -30.42 -8.03
CA VAL A 95 17.50 -29.68 -8.21
C VAL A 95 17.23 -28.56 -9.22
N PHE A 96 17.39 -27.31 -8.77
CA PHE A 96 17.15 -26.13 -9.60
C PHE A 96 18.37 -25.68 -10.39
N LEU A 97 19.56 -25.87 -9.83
CA LEU A 97 20.81 -25.48 -10.44
C LEU A 97 21.63 -26.75 -10.68
N SER A 98 21.94 -27.05 -11.94
CA SER A 98 22.73 -28.22 -12.30
C SER A 98 23.88 -27.85 -13.22
N LYS A 99 24.93 -28.66 -13.23
CA LYS A 99 26.04 -28.56 -14.19
C LYS A 99 26.00 -29.78 -15.10
N LYS A 100 25.89 -29.55 -16.41
CA LYS A 100 25.86 -30.60 -17.42
C LYS A 100 26.66 -30.15 -18.63
N ASP A 101 27.58 -31.00 -19.10
CA ASP A 101 28.41 -30.75 -20.29
C ASP A 101 29.14 -29.40 -20.24
N GLY A 102 29.66 -29.02 -19.06
CA GLY A 102 30.35 -27.74 -18.82
C GLY A 102 29.43 -26.51 -18.74
N ARG A 103 28.11 -26.69 -18.92
CA ARG A 103 27.12 -25.62 -18.81
C ARG A 103 26.43 -25.64 -17.45
N THR A 104 26.19 -24.46 -16.90
CA THR A 104 25.35 -24.29 -15.71
C THR A 104 23.92 -24.03 -16.16
N GLN A 105 22.99 -24.87 -15.72
CA GLN A 105 21.59 -24.85 -16.12
C GLN A 105 20.71 -24.52 -14.93
N LEU A 106 19.80 -23.55 -15.12
CA LEU A 106 18.76 -23.22 -14.16
C LEU A 106 17.44 -23.82 -14.65
N PHE A 107 16.77 -24.58 -13.80
CA PHE A 107 15.47 -25.18 -14.11
C PHE A 107 14.44 -24.11 -14.51
N ALA A 108 13.75 -24.31 -15.63
CA ALA A 108 12.70 -23.41 -16.10
C ALA A 108 11.32 -24.04 -15.93
N ALA A 109 11.08 -25.21 -16.49
CA ALA A 109 9.78 -25.88 -16.40
C ALA A 109 9.91 -27.37 -16.68
N LYS A 110 9.05 -28.17 -16.05
CA LYS A 110 8.95 -29.59 -16.36
C LYS A 110 8.34 -29.78 -17.74
N LYS A 111 8.93 -30.65 -18.55
CA LYS A 111 8.37 -31.03 -19.85
C LYS A 111 7.54 -32.31 -19.69
N GLY A 112 6.36 -32.34 -20.31
CA GLY A 112 5.49 -33.52 -20.27
C GLY A 112 6.06 -34.68 -21.08
N GLY A 113 5.55 -35.90 -20.84
CA GLY A 113 5.82 -37.04 -21.73
C GLY A 113 7.23 -37.66 -21.64
N GLY A 114 7.98 -37.40 -20.56
CA GLY A 114 9.32 -37.97 -20.36
C GLY A 114 10.44 -37.24 -21.11
N GLU A 115 10.13 -36.11 -21.74
CA GLU A 115 11.14 -35.25 -22.34
C GLU A 115 11.97 -34.52 -21.27
N PRO A 116 13.22 -34.12 -21.59
CA PRO A 116 14.04 -33.33 -20.66
C PRO A 116 13.36 -32.02 -20.28
N ASP A 117 13.53 -31.64 -19.01
CA ASP A 117 13.05 -30.37 -18.49
C ASP A 117 13.60 -29.19 -19.29
N GLU A 118 12.79 -28.14 -19.39
CA GLU A 118 13.26 -26.87 -19.93
C GLU A 118 14.18 -26.20 -18.91
N VAL A 119 15.27 -25.61 -19.40
CA VAL A 119 16.28 -24.92 -18.60
C VAL A 119 16.65 -23.57 -19.22
N TYR A 120 17.15 -22.66 -18.40
CA TYR A 120 17.89 -21.47 -18.82
C TYR A 120 19.39 -21.77 -18.76
N ASP A 121 20.13 -21.36 -19.79
CA ASP A 121 21.59 -21.39 -19.74
C ASP A 121 22.08 -20.19 -18.92
N VAL A 122 22.64 -20.48 -17.74
CA VAL A 122 23.15 -19.49 -16.79
C VAL A 122 24.66 -19.68 -16.56
N THR A 123 25.35 -20.32 -17.50
CA THR A 123 26.79 -20.62 -17.41
C THR A 123 27.61 -19.38 -17.11
N GLU A 124 27.28 -18.27 -17.75
CA GLU A 124 27.98 -17.00 -17.58
C GLU A 124 27.17 -15.98 -16.78
N ALA A 125 26.31 -16.40 -15.86
CA ALA A 125 25.50 -15.47 -15.09
C ALA A 125 26.35 -14.40 -14.37
N SER A 126 25.94 -13.13 -14.47
CA SER A 126 26.63 -12.01 -13.80
C SER A 126 26.14 -11.74 -12.37
N ILE A 127 25.34 -12.66 -11.80
CA ILE A 127 24.81 -12.58 -10.44
C ILE A 127 25.15 -13.84 -9.66
N ASP A 128 25.11 -13.75 -8.32
CA ASP A 128 25.22 -14.93 -7.46
C ASP A 128 23.95 -15.79 -7.56
N LEU A 129 24.08 -16.91 -8.26
CA LEU A 129 23.00 -17.89 -8.46
C LEU A 129 22.60 -18.59 -7.15
N ALA A 130 23.48 -18.62 -6.14
CA ALA A 130 23.15 -19.19 -4.83
C ALA A 130 22.19 -18.31 -4.03
N ALA A 131 22.10 -17.01 -4.35
CA ALA A 131 21.17 -16.06 -3.75
C ALA A 131 19.75 -16.11 -4.35
N LEU A 132 19.50 -17.00 -5.33
CA LEU A 132 18.17 -17.18 -5.91
C LEU A 132 17.27 -17.97 -4.96
N GLU A 133 16.07 -17.43 -4.76
CA GLU A 133 15.00 -18.04 -3.99
C GLU A 133 13.85 -18.46 -4.92
N GLY A 134 13.03 -19.42 -4.48
CA GLY A 134 11.87 -19.89 -5.23
C GLY A 134 12.18 -21.10 -6.11
N GLY A 135 12.00 -20.96 -7.43
CA GLY A 135 12.02 -22.06 -8.38
C GLY A 135 10.66 -22.72 -8.55
N PHE A 136 9.60 -21.91 -8.60
CA PHE A 136 8.23 -22.37 -8.85
C PHE A 136 7.97 -22.75 -10.31
N GLY A 137 8.98 -22.55 -11.17
CA GLY A 137 8.89 -22.75 -12.60
C GLY A 137 8.38 -21.51 -13.32
N ARG A 138 8.68 -21.47 -14.62
CA ARG A 138 8.34 -20.42 -15.56
C ARG A 138 6.85 -20.12 -15.56
N ASP A 139 6.52 -18.83 -15.45
CA ASP A 139 5.16 -18.27 -15.44
C ASP A 139 4.21 -18.88 -14.39
N SER A 140 4.77 -19.43 -13.30
CA SER A 140 4.00 -19.85 -12.11
C SER A 140 3.33 -18.70 -11.38
N ILE A 141 3.95 -17.51 -11.41
CA ILE A 141 3.37 -16.22 -11.06
C ILE A 141 3.28 -15.43 -12.35
N PRO A 142 2.19 -15.57 -13.12
CA PRO A 142 2.12 -14.96 -14.44
C PRO A 142 1.85 -13.46 -14.29
N GLY A 143 2.69 -12.66 -14.94
CA GLY A 143 2.46 -11.24 -15.07
C GLY A 143 1.21 -10.89 -15.89
N ILE A 144 1.04 -9.59 -16.10
CA ILE A 144 0.06 -9.06 -17.05
C ILE A 144 0.76 -8.80 -18.38
N ASP A 145 0.29 -9.47 -19.43
CA ASP A 145 0.82 -9.35 -20.79
C ASP A 145 -0.01 -8.39 -21.65
N TYR A 146 -1.32 -8.37 -21.40
CA TYR A 146 -2.27 -7.47 -22.05
C TYR A 146 -3.14 -6.80 -20.97
N PRO A 147 -2.73 -5.63 -20.47
CA PRO A 147 -3.45 -4.93 -19.43
C PRO A 147 -4.88 -4.63 -19.84
N MET A 148 -5.84 -5.10 -19.04
CA MET A 148 -7.21 -4.62 -19.12
C MET A 148 -7.29 -3.30 -18.34
N ILE A 149 -7.82 -2.27 -18.98
CA ILE A 149 -7.85 -0.91 -18.45
C ILE A 149 -9.31 -0.46 -18.34
N GLU A 150 -9.67 0.07 -17.18
CA GLU A 150 -10.96 0.73 -16.94
C GLU A 150 -10.71 2.20 -16.54
N THR A 151 -11.72 3.07 -16.68
CA THR A 151 -11.66 4.40 -16.06
C THR A 151 -11.83 4.30 -14.54
N SER A 152 -11.54 5.38 -13.81
CA SER A 152 -11.83 5.48 -12.38
C SER A 152 -13.30 5.16 -12.01
N GLN A 153 -14.23 5.39 -12.95
CA GLN A 153 -15.66 5.11 -12.81
C GLN A 153 -16.08 3.68 -13.23
N GLY A 154 -15.13 2.87 -13.68
CA GLY A 154 -15.32 1.47 -14.01
C GLY A 154 -15.73 0.61 -12.81
N ALA A 155 -16.16 -0.62 -13.09
CA ALA A 155 -16.67 -1.54 -12.08
C ALA A 155 -15.64 -1.86 -10.99
N ARG A 156 -14.34 -1.92 -11.34
CA ARG A 156 -13.26 -2.13 -10.37
C ARG A 156 -12.65 -0.84 -9.87
N GLY A 157 -12.59 0.21 -10.70
CA GLY A 157 -12.18 1.55 -10.27
C GLY A 157 -13.00 2.04 -9.07
N LYS A 158 -14.33 1.84 -9.10
CA LYS A 158 -15.25 2.15 -8.00
C LYS A 158 -15.07 1.30 -6.73
N LYS A 159 -14.45 0.12 -6.85
CA LYS A 159 -14.17 -0.78 -5.72
C LYS A 159 -12.83 -0.51 -5.07
N LEU A 160 -11.96 0.29 -5.69
CA LEU A 160 -10.71 0.71 -5.07
C LEU A 160 -11.02 1.53 -3.81
N ARG A 161 -10.39 1.17 -2.71
CA ARG A 161 -10.65 1.79 -1.40
C ARG A 161 -9.87 3.10 -1.31
N LYS A 162 -10.43 4.14 -0.69
CA LYS A 162 -9.76 5.45 -0.59
C LYS A 162 -8.36 5.40 0.02
N ARG A 163 -8.12 4.49 0.98
CA ARG A 163 -6.83 4.31 1.67
C ARG A 163 -5.87 3.33 0.99
N GLN A 164 -6.31 2.65 -0.07
CA GLN A 164 -5.48 1.68 -0.77
C GLN A 164 -4.31 2.37 -1.46
N ASP A 165 -3.11 1.83 -1.28
CA ASP A 165 -1.93 2.27 -2.00
C ASP A 165 -2.08 1.96 -3.50
N VAL A 166 -1.77 2.97 -4.29
CA VAL A 166 -1.74 2.90 -5.74
C VAL A 166 -0.43 3.46 -6.25
N PHE A 167 0.03 2.88 -7.36
CA PHE A 167 1.17 3.38 -8.10
C PHE A 167 0.66 3.98 -9.41
N SER A 168 1.20 5.12 -9.82
CA SER A 168 0.74 5.79 -11.04
C SER A 168 1.88 6.22 -11.94
N LEU A 169 1.59 6.23 -13.23
CA LEU A 169 2.44 6.74 -14.29
C LEU A 169 1.69 7.85 -15.03
N ASP A 170 2.42 8.92 -15.34
CA ASP A 170 1.99 9.95 -16.27
C ASP A 170 2.44 9.55 -17.68
N LEU A 171 1.47 9.15 -18.50
CA LEU A 171 1.64 8.62 -19.84
C LEU A 171 1.09 9.62 -20.86
N GLU A 172 1.50 9.51 -22.12
CA GLU A 172 1.01 10.39 -23.19
C GLU A 172 -0.51 10.26 -23.38
N GLY A 173 -1.05 9.04 -23.23
CA GLY A 173 -2.49 8.76 -23.24
C GLY A 173 -3.25 9.17 -21.97
N GLY A 174 -2.62 9.87 -21.04
CA GLY A 174 -3.18 10.24 -19.73
C GLY A 174 -2.74 9.30 -18.61
N THR A 175 -3.05 9.67 -17.37
CA THR A 175 -2.52 8.95 -16.20
C THR A 175 -3.10 7.54 -16.06
N ARG A 176 -2.25 6.60 -15.66
CA ARG A 176 -2.62 5.20 -15.43
C ARG A 176 -2.18 4.74 -14.05
N VAL A 177 -3.08 4.03 -13.38
CA VAL A 177 -2.90 3.48 -12.03
C VAL A 177 -2.75 1.97 -12.05
N TYR A 178 -1.80 1.49 -11.27
CA TYR A 178 -1.53 0.09 -10.96
C TYR A 178 -1.79 -0.12 -9.46
N PRO A 179 -2.91 -0.76 -9.09
CA PRO A 179 -3.21 -1.02 -7.69
C PRO A 179 -2.17 -1.92 -7.02
N ARG A 180 -1.77 -1.61 -5.78
CA ARG A 180 -0.77 -2.39 -5.05
C ARG A 180 -1.15 -3.86 -4.88
N ASP A 181 -2.41 -4.14 -4.53
CA ASP A 181 -2.92 -5.50 -4.32
C ASP A 181 -3.06 -6.33 -5.61
N LEU A 182 -3.07 -5.66 -6.78
CA LEU A 182 -2.91 -6.31 -8.08
C LEU A 182 -1.44 -6.69 -8.26
N LEU A 183 -0.52 -5.74 -8.09
CA LEU A 183 0.91 -5.96 -8.31
C LEU A 183 1.51 -7.00 -7.36
N GLU A 184 1.05 -7.04 -6.11
CA GLU A 184 1.44 -8.07 -5.13
C GLU A 184 1.08 -9.50 -5.57
N LYS A 185 0.16 -9.68 -6.51
CA LYS A 185 -0.25 -11.00 -7.04
C LYS A 185 0.54 -11.46 -8.25
N ILE A 186 1.04 -10.54 -9.08
CA ILE A 186 1.57 -10.83 -10.43
C ILE A 186 2.96 -10.26 -10.71
N GLU A 187 3.49 -9.40 -9.84
CA GLU A 187 4.87 -8.88 -9.79
C GLU A 187 5.35 -8.04 -10.99
N MET A 188 4.79 -8.21 -12.20
CA MET A 188 5.15 -7.44 -13.38
C MET A 188 4.01 -7.24 -14.38
N VAL A 189 4.07 -6.14 -15.14
CA VAL A 189 3.14 -5.80 -16.23
C VAL A 189 3.93 -5.42 -17.48
N ASN A 190 3.75 -6.16 -18.58
CA ASN A 190 4.13 -5.74 -19.92
C ASN A 190 3.05 -4.78 -20.44
N ASP A 191 3.28 -3.47 -20.38
CA ASP A 191 2.31 -2.44 -20.76
C ASP A 191 2.79 -1.57 -21.94
N ARG A 192 1.90 -0.77 -22.52
CA ARG A 192 2.17 0.14 -23.63
C ARG A 192 1.56 1.53 -23.41
N ASP A 193 2.28 2.53 -23.90
CA ASP A 193 1.85 3.91 -24.04
C ASP A 193 2.05 4.32 -25.50
N GLY A 194 0.96 4.34 -26.27
CA GLY A 194 1.03 4.34 -27.73
C GLY A 194 1.91 3.18 -28.25
N ASP A 195 2.95 3.52 -29.00
CA ASP A 195 3.93 2.57 -29.53
C ASP A 195 5.06 2.24 -28.54
N THR A 196 5.15 2.96 -27.42
CA THR A 196 6.21 2.73 -26.43
C THR A 196 5.85 1.54 -25.53
N SER A 197 6.61 0.45 -25.67
CA SER A 197 6.53 -0.71 -24.79
C SER A 197 7.34 -0.49 -23.50
N PHE A 198 6.71 -0.67 -22.35
CA PHE A 198 7.35 -0.53 -21.05
C PHE A 198 6.96 -1.62 -20.04
N LEU A 199 7.86 -1.91 -19.11
CA LEU A 199 7.72 -2.84 -18.00
C LEU A 199 7.31 -2.04 -16.78
N VAL A 200 6.30 -2.52 -16.06
CA VAL A 200 6.08 -2.15 -14.66
C VAL A 200 6.56 -3.31 -13.82
N LEU A 201 7.53 -3.05 -12.94
CA LEU A 201 8.13 -4.05 -12.07
C LEU A 201 7.81 -3.71 -10.61
N TYR A 202 7.21 -4.65 -9.89
CA TYR A 202 6.97 -4.49 -8.47
C TYR A 202 8.12 -5.09 -7.65
N ASP A 203 8.87 -4.21 -6.99
CA ASP A 203 9.90 -4.58 -6.05
C ASP A 203 9.27 -4.82 -4.67
N ARG A 204 9.02 -6.08 -4.33
CA ARG A 204 8.44 -6.47 -3.04
C ARG A 204 9.39 -6.21 -1.88
N GLY A 205 10.69 -6.25 -2.11
CA GLY A 205 11.71 -6.00 -1.09
C GLY A 205 11.67 -4.55 -0.61
N ARG A 206 11.52 -3.61 -1.53
CA ARG A 206 11.45 -2.16 -1.24
C ARG A 206 10.01 -1.62 -1.19
N SER A 207 9.01 -2.44 -1.49
CA SER A 207 7.60 -2.02 -1.64
C SER A 207 7.44 -0.82 -2.59
N LYS A 208 8.15 -0.87 -3.73
CA LYS A 208 8.17 0.18 -4.75
C LYS A 208 7.87 -0.40 -6.13
N VAL A 209 7.50 0.48 -7.04
CA VAL A 209 7.31 0.15 -8.45
C VAL A 209 8.31 0.91 -9.29
N LEU A 210 8.93 0.20 -10.23
CA LEU A 210 9.86 0.74 -11.21
C LEU A 210 9.26 0.60 -12.59
N SER A 211 9.59 1.53 -13.48
CA SER A 211 9.18 1.44 -14.88
C SER A 211 10.38 1.53 -15.83
N PHE A 212 10.39 0.64 -16.82
CA PHE A 212 11.50 0.52 -17.77
C PHE A 212 10.99 0.44 -19.20
N ARG A 213 11.67 1.08 -20.14
CA ARG A 213 11.41 0.83 -21.57
C ARG A 213 11.88 -0.58 -21.88
N ARG A 214 11.03 -1.36 -22.53
CA ARG A 214 11.34 -2.76 -22.91
C ARG A 214 11.90 -2.86 -24.33
N ASP A 215 12.46 -1.78 -24.86
CA ASP A 215 13.14 -1.82 -26.16
C ASP A 215 14.61 -2.18 -25.95
N VAL A 216 15.05 -3.26 -26.58
CA VAL A 216 16.44 -3.70 -26.61
C VAL A 216 16.84 -3.83 -28.07
N ASP A 217 17.86 -3.07 -28.48
CA ASP A 217 18.36 -3.04 -29.85
C ASP A 217 17.25 -2.80 -30.91
N GLY A 218 16.26 -1.96 -30.58
CA GLY A 218 15.16 -1.56 -31.48
C GLY A 218 14.00 -2.57 -31.57
N SER A 219 13.98 -3.59 -30.71
CA SER A 219 12.88 -4.55 -30.62
C SER A 219 12.27 -4.58 -29.20
N PRO A 220 10.94 -4.62 -29.07
CA PRO A 220 10.31 -4.80 -27.77
C PRO A 220 10.58 -6.22 -27.24
N VAL A 221 10.90 -6.31 -25.96
CA VAL A 221 11.05 -7.57 -25.23
C VAL A 221 9.75 -7.84 -24.47
N SER A 222 9.21 -9.06 -24.60
CA SER A 222 8.13 -9.54 -23.73
C SER A 222 8.70 -10.38 -22.60
N PHE A 223 8.49 -9.93 -21.36
CA PHE A 223 8.97 -10.64 -20.19
C PHE A 223 7.96 -11.68 -19.70
N GLY A 224 8.46 -12.81 -19.20
CA GLY A 224 7.73 -13.71 -18.32
C GLY A 224 8.44 -13.85 -16.97
N SER A 225 7.78 -14.47 -15.99
CA SER A 225 8.41 -14.76 -14.70
C SER A 225 9.21 -16.07 -14.79
N THR A 226 10.44 -16.09 -14.27
CA THR A 226 11.19 -17.36 -14.15
C THR A 226 10.66 -18.25 -13.03
N GLY A 227 9.88 -17.69 -12.10
CA GLY A 227 9.52 -18.33 -10.84
C GLY A 227 10.62 -18.25 -9.77
N TYR A 228 11.71 -17.53 -10.04
CA TYR A 228 12.75 -17.20 -9.07
C TYR A 228 12.68 -15.73 -8.66
N SER A 229 13.22 -15.45 -7.48
CA SER A 229 13.43 -14.09 -6.99
C SER A 229 14.81 -13.96 -6.36
N ARG A 230 15.32 -12.73 -6.32
CA ARG A 230 16.55 -12.36 -5.59
C ARG A 230 16.21 -11.16 -4.72
N PHE A 231 16.46 -11.24 -3.40
CA PHE A 231 16.07 -10.18 -2.45
C PHE A 231 14.58 -9.75 -2.54
N LYS A 232 13.68 -10.73 -2.75
CA LYS A 232 12.24 -10.51 -2.99
C LYS A 232 11.90 -9.73 -4.27
N GLN A 233 12.86 -9.55 -5.18
CA GLN A 233 12.65 -8.98 -6.51
C GLN A 233 12.51 -10.12 -7.52
N PRO A 234 11.52 -10.07 -8.43
CA PRO A 234 11.33 -11.14 -9.40
C PRO A 234 12.49 -11.18 -10.41
N VAL A 235 12.94 -12.38 -10.73
CA VAL A 235 13.84 -12.64 -11.86
C VAL A 235 12.99 -12.98 -13.06
N LEU A 236 13.13 -12.22 -14.14
CA LEU A 236 12.32 -12.37 -15.35
C LEU A 236 13.12 -13.04 -16.46
N TYR A 237 12.42 -13.55 -17.48
CA TYR A 237 13.06 -14.00 -18.70
C TYR A 237 12.44 -13.31 -19.91
N ASP A 238 13.26 -13.06 -20.92
CA ASP A 238 12.83 -12.69 -22.26
C ASP A 238 12.26 -13.94 -22.95
N ARG A 239 11.01 -13.87 -23.40
CA ARG A 239 10.32 -15.01 -24.02
C ARG A 239 10.93 -15.44 -25.36
N LYS A 240 11.52 -14.53 -26.11
CA LYS A 240 12.12 -14.80 -27.42
C LYS A 240 13.52 -15.39 -27.29
N THR A 241 14.41 -14.74 -26.54
CA THR A 241 15.82 -15.16 -26.45
C THR A 241 16.09 -16.11 -25.29
N ARG A 242 15.14 -16.25 -24.36
CA ARG A 242 15.30 -16.96 -23.08
C ARG A 242 16.41 -16.39 -22.19
N SER A 243 16.85 -15.16 -22.45
CA SER A 243 17.73 -14.41 -21.56
C SER A 243 17.08 -14.19 -20.21
N VAL A 244 17.88 -14.24 -19.16
CA VAL A 244 17.45 -14.03 -17.78
C VAL A 244 17.79 -12.61 -17.35
N TRP A 245 16.84 -11.93 -16.72
CA TRP A 245 16.93 -10.53 -16.35
C TRP A 245 16.63 -10.34 -14.86
N ALA A 246 17.43 -9.50 -14.21
CA ALA A 246 17.29 -9.20 -12.79
C ALA A 246 17.47 -7.70 -12.54
N LEU A 247 16.93 -7.24 -11.42
CA LEU A 247 17.12 -5.88 -10.96
C LEU A 247 18.43 -5.79 -10.16
N GLU A 248 19.36 -4.95 -10.60
CA GLU A 248 20.58 -4.62 -9.88
C GLU A 248 20.52 -3.14 -9.48
N SER A 249 20.39 -2.89 -8.18
CA SER A 249 20.07 -1.57 -7.63
C SER A 249 18.76 -0.98 -8.19
N ASP A 250 18.82 -0.21 -9.27
CA ASP A 250 17.68 0.40 -9.96
C ASP A 250 17.73 0.20 -11.48
N GLU A 251 18.68 -0.61 -11.97
CA GLU A 251 18.79 -0.98 -13.38
C GLU A 251 18.30 -2.41 -13.59
N PHE A 252 17.48 -2.62 -14.62
CA PHE A 252 17.03 -3.96 -14.99
C PHE A 252 17.97 -4.52 -16.06
N VAL A 253 18.79 -5.51 -15.69
CA VAL A 253 19.94 -5.97 -16.47
C VAL A 253 19.74 -7.43 -16.89
N CYS A 254 20.13 -7.75 -18.12
CA CYS A 254 20.23 -9.12 -18.58
C CYS A 254 21.47 -9.77 -17.95
N VAL A 255 21.23 -10.69 -17.03
CA VAL A 255 22.28 -11.34 -16.24
C VAL A 255 22.79 -12.63 -16.87
N ALA A 256 22.02 -13.27 -17.76
CA ALA A 256 22.42 -14.47 -18.48
C ALA A 256 21.70 -14.62 -19.83
N GLY A 257 22.26 -15.47 -20.71
CA GLY A 257 21.72 -15.74 -22.05
C GLY A 257 22.19 -14.75 -23.14
N PRO A 258 21.60 -14.81 -24.35
CA PRO A 258 22.09 -14.09 -25.52
C PRO A 258 22.22 -12.57 -25.39
N LEU A 259 21.37 -11.94 -24.56
CA LEU A 259 21.37 -10.49 -24.34
C LEU A 259 22.20 -10.04 -23.12
N LYS A 260 23.03 -10.93 -22.55
CA LYS A 260 23.79 -10.63 -21.32
C LYS A 260 24.55 -9.30 -21.42
N GLY A 261 24.48 -8.51 -20.35
CA GLY A 261 25.12 -7.19 -20.26
C GLY A 261 24.29 -6.05 -20.84
N ARG A 262 23.17 -6.32 -21.53
CA ARG A 262 22.18 -5.30 -21.86
C ARG A 262 21.40 -4.89 -20.62
N SER A 263 20.98 -3.63 -20.57
CA SER A 263 20.10 -3.09 -19.53
C SER A 263 18.92 -2.34 -20.14
N LEU A 264 17.80 -2.31 -19.42
CA LEU A 264 16.65 -1.49 -19.79
C LEU A 264 16.82 -0.08 -19.27
N LYS A 265 16.46 0.91 -20.10
CA LYS A 265 16.41 2.32 -19.68
C LYS A 265 15.18 2.54 -18.80
N SER A 266 15.32 3.30 -17.72
CA SER A 266 14.16 3.79 -16.97
C SER A 266 13.19 4.53 -17.90
N PHE A 267 11.88 4.35 -17.68
CA PHE A 267 10.86 4.95 -18.55
C PHE A 267 10.31 6.26 -17.97
N ARG A 268 9.50 6.17 -16.91
CA ARG A 268 8.84 7.32 -16.27
C ARG A 268 8.90 7.16 -14.74
N PRO A 269 9.02 8.25 -13.98
CA PRO A 269 8.89 8.18 -12.52
C PRO A 269 7.53 7.61 -12.12
N VAL A 270 7.52 6.70 -11.16
CA VAL A 270 6.28 6.12 -10.63
C VAL A 270 5.93 6.84 -9.34
N ALA A 271 4.76 7.49 -9.31
CA ALA A 271 4.24 8.08 -8.09
C ALA A 271 3.57 7.01 -7.22
N SER A 272 3.63 7.19 -5.90
CA SER A 272 3.00 6.31 -4.92
C SER A 272 2.17 7.15 -3.96
N THR A 273 0.89 6.84 -3.83
CA THR A 273 -0.03 7.54 -2.93
C THR A 273 -1.25 6.66 -2.63
N THR A 274 -2.22 7.18 -1.89
CA THR A 274 -3.51 6.52 -1.68
C THR A 274 -4.47 6.84 -2.82
N TRP A 275 -5.33 5.88 -3.18
CA TRP A 275 -6.31 6.02 -4.25
C TRP A 275 -7.20 7.25 -4.09
N GLY A 276 -7.66 7.55 -2.86
CA GLY A 276 -8.52 8.70 -2.59
C GLY A 276 -7.80 10.03 -2.82
N SER A 277 -6.52 10.12 -2.45
CA SER A 277 -5.70 11.31 -2.70
C SER A 277 -5.41 11.50 -4.19
N TRP A 278 -5.08 10.41 -4.88
CA TRP A 278 -4.84 10.41 -6.33
C TRP A 278 -6.10 10.82 -7.11
N LEU A 279 -7.23 10.17 -6.83
CA LEU A 279 -8.48 10.40 -7.55
C LEU A 279 -9.01 11.83 -7.39
N GLY A 280 -8.74 12.47 -6.24
CA GLY A 280 -9.08 13.88 -6.04
C GLY A 280 -8.30 14.84 -6.96
N GLN A 281 -7.12 14.44 -7.41
CA GLN A 281 -6.25 15.24 -8.30
C GLN A 281 -6.37 14.81 -9.77
N HIS A 282 -6.66 13.53 -10.03
CA HIS A 282 -6.72 12.93 -11.35
C HIS A 282 -8.03 12.14 -11.55
N PRO A 283 -9.19 12.81 -11.64
CA PRO A 283 -10.49 12.15 -11.74
C PRO A 283 -10.62 11.27 -13.00
N ASP A 284 -9.97 11.66 -14.09
CA ASP A 284 -10.01 10.99 -15.40
C ASP A 284 -8.97 9.87 -15.55
N THR A 285 -8.26 9.53 -14.46
CA THR A 285 -7.24 8.49 -14.48
C THR A 285 -7.81 7.12 -14.87
N THR A 286 -6.97 6.30 -15.48
CA THR A 286 -7.29 4.92 -15.81
C THR A 286 -6.68 3.95 -14.79
N VAL A 287 -7.25 2.76 -14.66
CA VAL A 287 -6.85 1.74 -13.69
C VAL A 287 -6.63 0.43 -14.43
N VAL A 288 -5.48 -0.21 -14.18
CA VAL A 288 -5.24 -1.59 -14.62
C VAL A 288 -6.03 -2.54 -13.73
N VAL A 289 -6.85 -3.39 -14.36
CA VAL A 289 -7.85 -4.22 -13.68
C VAL A 289 -7.70 -5.72 -13.95
N GLY A 290 -6.70 -6.11 -14.74
CA GLY A 290 -6.47 -7.52 -15.05
C GLY A 290 -5.58 -7.75 -16.26
N ASN A 291 -5.52 -9.01 -16.66
CA ASN A 291 -4.90 -9.46 -17.90
C ASN A 291 -5.95 -10.02 -18.85
N ASP A 292 -5.95 -9.59 -20.11
CA ASP A 292 -6.76 -10.20 -21.15
C ASP A 292 -6.16 -11.54 -21.57
N ARG A 293 -6.69 -12.61 -20.96
CA ARG A 293 -6.28 -14.00 -21.20
C ARG A 293 -6.93 -14.62 -22.44
N SER A 294 -7.77 -13.89 -23.17
CA SER A 294 -8.25 -14.36 -24.47
C SER A 294 -7.14 -14.35 -25.53
N LYS A 295 -6.11 -13.52 -25.30
CA LYS A 295 -4.93 -13.40 -26.16
C LYS A 295 -3.85 -14.43 -25.80
N PRO A 296 -3.10 -14.93 -26.80
CA PRO A 296 -2.00 -15.85 -26.55
C PRO A 296 -0.85 -15.14 -25.84
N ILE A 297 -0.12 -15.89 -25.00
CA ILE A 297 1.14 -15.48 -24.39
C ILE A 297 2.08 -14.95 -25.50
N PRO A 298 2.54 -13.67 -25.44
CA PRO A 298 3.45 -13.12 -26.42
C PRO A 298 4.71 -13.98 -26.60
N SER A 299 5.14 -14.18 -27.85
CA SER A 299 6.40 -14.85 -28.20
C SER A 299 7.52 -13.89 -28.62
N GLU A 300 7.23 -12.59 -28.66
CA GLU A 300 8.12 -11.51 -29.14
C GLU A 300 9.11 -11.03 -28.09
#